data_AF-A0A090WJP2-F1
#
_entry.id   AF-A0A090WJP2-F1
#
_cell.length_a   1.000
_cell.length_b   1.000
_cell.length_c   1.000
_cell.angle_alpha   90.00
_cell.angle_beta   90.00
_cell.angle_gamma   90.00
#
_symmetry.space_group_name_H-M   'P 1'
#
loop_
_entity.id
_entity.type
_entity.pdbx_description
1 polymer ?
#
loop_
_entity_poly.entity_id
_entity_poly.type
_entity_poly.pdbx_seq_one_letter_code
_entity_poly.pdbx_strand_id
1 'polypeptide(L)' 'MEYEYKTNTLTYDFNDGDFTDTNNNLKVIVTDNVGNSSTFEALFYRK' A
#
# COMPACT_ATOMS: atom_id res chain seq x y z
N MET A 1 -1.01 2.13 8.69
CA MET A 1 -2.10 2.19 7.68
C MET A 1 -3.22 3.03 8.25
N GLU A 2 -3.57 4.11 7.57
CA GLU A 2 -4.60 5.05 8.00
C GLU A 2 -5.58 5.30 6.85
N TYR A 3 -6.88 5.31 7.16
CA TYR A 3 -7.94 5.54 6.19
C TYR A 3 -8.69 6.84 6.47
N GLU A 4 -8.70 7.75 5.51
CA GLU A 4 -9.49 8.98 5.52
C GLU A 4 -10.71 8.84 4.61
N TYR A 5 -11.90 8.85 5.21
CA TYR A 5 -13.17 8.58 4.54
C TYR A 5 -13.66 9.75 3.67
N LYS A 6 -13.27 11.00 3.98
CA LYS A 6 -13.72 12.16 3.21
C LYS A 6 -13.10 12.20 1.82
N THR A 7 -11.86 11.75 1.69
CA THR A 7 -11.09 11.73 0.44
C THR A 7 -10.90 10.32 -0.10
N ASN A 8 -11.45 9.30 0.57
CA ASN A 8 -11.25 7.88 0.26
C ASN A 8 -9.76 7.54 0.09
N THR A 9 -8.92 8.07 0.99
CA THR A 9 -7.45 7.93 0.90
C THR A 9 -6.96 6.92 1.92
N LEU A 10 -6.17 5.95 1.47
CA LEU A 10 -5.47 4.99 2.31
C LEU A 10 -3.98 5.35 2.33
N THR A 11 -3.47 5.71 3.50
CA THR A 11 -2.09 6.15 3.69
C THR A 11 -1.30 5.09 4.43
N TYR A 12 -0.12 4.76 3.90
CA TYR A 12 0.89 3.93 4.56
C TYR A 12 2.12 4.78 4.84
N ASP A 13 2.54 4.85 6.10
CA ASP A 13 3.83 5.46 6.43
C ASP A 13 4.94 4.42 6.24
N PHE A 14 5.83 4.68 5.29
CA PHE A 14 6.96 3.80 5.03
C PHE A 14 8.05 3.87 6.12
N ASN A 15 7.92 4.71 7.16
CA ASN A 15 8.81 4.68 8.32
C ASN A 15 8.43 3.59 9.33
N ASP A 16 7.21 3.03 9.23
CA ASP A 16 6.76 1.93 10.08
C ASP A 16 7.41 0.58 9.72
N GLY A 17 8.18 0.53 8.63
CA GLY A 17 8.81 -0.70 8.13
C GLY A 17 10.29 -0.52 7.81
N ASP A 18 11.02 -1.63 7.84
CA ASP A 18 12.43 -1.68 7.47
C ASP A 18 12.57 -1.94 5.97
N PHE A 19 12.88 -0.91 5.19
CA PHE A 19 13.17 -0.99 3.76
C PHE A 19 14.68 -0.91 3.54
N THR A 20 15.33 -2.04 3.21
CA THR A 20 16.78 -2.09 2.97
C THR A 20 17.16 -1.87 1.51
N ASP A 21 16.21 -2.10 0.60
CA ASP A 21 16.46 -2.11 -0.83
C ASP A 21 16.16 -0.74 -1.46
N THR A 22 16.97 -0.36 -2.45
CA THR A 22 16.76 0.89 -3.18
C THR A 22 15.56 0.81 -4.13
N ASN A 23 15.23 -0.38 -4.62
CA ASN A 23 14.11 -0.65 -5.53
C ASN A 23 13.09 -1.54 -4.81
N ASN A 24 11.85 -1.06 -4.70
CA ASN A 24 10.79 -1.73 -3.97
C ASN A 24 9.53 -1.83 -4.84
N ASN A 25 8.88 -2.99 -4.81
CA ASN A 25 7.55 -3.18 -5.42
C ASN A 25 6.48 -3.15 -4.32
N LEU A 26 5.68 -2.09 -4.29
CA LEU A 26 4.52 -1.98 -3.41
C LEU A 26 3.38 -2.80 -4.01
N LYS A 27 2.88 -3.80 -3.28
CA LYS A 27 1.69 -4.57 -3.64
C LYS A 27 0.58 -4.37 -2.63
N VAL A 28 -0.55 -3.86 -3.09
CA VAL A 28 -1.77 -3.64 -2.28
C VAL A 28 -2.86 -4.58 -2.77
N ILE A 29 -3.39 -5.40 -1.87
CA ILE A 29 -4.52 -6.31 -2.16
C ILE A 29 -5.73 -5.81 -1.38
N VAL A 30 -6.78 -5.44 -2.10
CA VAL A 30 -8.06 -5.00 -1.53
C VAL A 30 -9.03 -6.14 -1.67
N THR A 31 -9.62 -6.58 -0.56
CA THR A 31 -10.63 -7.65 -0.52
C THR A 31 -11.97 -7.11 -0.04
N ASP A 32 -13.06 -7.47 -0.69
CA ASP A 32 -14.40 -7.20 -0.16
C ASP A 32 -14.88 -8.32 0.77
N ASN A 33 -15.99 -8.09 1.47
CA ASN A 33 -16.58 -9.06 2.41
C ASN A 33 -17.27 -10.26 1.74
N VAL A 34 -17.35 -10.28 0.40
CA VAL A 34 -17.98 -11.35 -0.39
C VAL A 34 -16.95 -12.14 -1.21
N GLY A 35 -15.65 -11.89 -0.99
CA GLY A 35 -14.54 -12.70 -1.49
C GLY A 35 -13.91 -12.21 -2.80
N ASN A 36 -14.33 -11.07 -3.36
CA ASN A 36 -13.63 -10.49 -4.50
C ASN A 36 -12.37 -9.76 -4.03
N SER A 37 -11.35 -9.75 -4.88
CA SER A 37 -10.12 -9.01 -4.62
C SER A 37 -9.62 -8.23 -5.84
N SER A 38 -8.96 -7.11 -5.59
CA SER A 38 -8.24 -6.31 -6.58
C SER A 38 -6.81 -6.10 -6.11
N THR A 39 -5.86 -6.21 -7.03
CA THR A 39 -4.43 -6.02 -6.74
C THR A 39 -3.93 -4.77 -7.46
N PHE A 40 -3.21 -3.93 -6.72
CA PHE A 40 -2.53 -2.75 -7.24
C PHE A 40 -1.03 -2.89 -6.97
N GLU A 41 -0.22 -2.71 -8.00
CA GLU A 41 1.24 -2.81 -7.91
C GLU A 41 1.87 -1.49 -8.36
N ALA A 42 2.88 -1.04 -7.62
CA ALA A 42 3.61 0.17 -7.93
C ALA A 42 5.09 0.00 -7.57
N LEU A 43 5.97 0.33 -8.52
CA LEU A 43 7.41 0.39 -8.27
C LEU A 43 7.77 1.75 -7.68
N PHE A 44 8.53 1.74 -6.59
CA PHE A 44 9.07 2.94 -5.98
C PHE A 44 10.53 2.75 -5.58
N TYR A 45 11.26 3.85 -5.56
CA TYR A 45 12.68 3.87 -5.19
C TYR A 45 12.88 4.69 -3.93
N ARG A 46 13.61 4.14 -2.96
CA ARG A 46 13.94 4.81 -1.70
C ARG A 46 15.45 4.73 -1.47
N LYS A 47 16.07 5.84 -1.06
CA LYS A 47 17.51 5.91 -0.73
C LYS A 47 17.68 6.06 0.77
#